data_AF-A0A812BS81-F1
#
_entry.id   AF-A0A812BS81-F1
#
_cell.length_a   1.000
_cell.length_b   1.000
_cell.length_c   1.000
_cell.angle_alpha   90.00
_cell.angle_beta   90.00
_cell.angle_gamma   90.00
#
_symmetry.space_group_name_H-M   'P 1'
#
loop_
_entity.id
_entity.type
_entity.pdbx_description
1 polymer ?
#
loop_
_entity_poly.entity_id
_entity_poly.type
_entity_poly.pdbx_seq_one_letter_code
_entity_poly.pdbx_strand_id
1 'polypeptide(L)'
;MAPNVINREQSIDSNSDTSSPTEQEKSTRKHHNPMPIIVIMAPDNAFDHLLPEGTQYSSYPYHCSQQRYWRSKKATFLFCIVIMVLLALFCITIIATTNIVQQVVQSGHPPGPQPLIQTSCGPVKGEYQDGSWVFRGIPYAMPPIGHQRWKPPTSNQMPNGRCWEETHMATSYPSVCFQMDSNHSKVIGSEDCLYLNVWMPHNYDEKKPRLPVVVMMQGEGQSFHKDTPQKSFEFIRHYVNKAQAVFVSVNYRLDILGFLPTAQNLFGRQSREIVTGNFGLMDQILALKWIQKNIEDFGGNYSQVTVYGESSGTETMLGLLTSPKAQGLFQRMLVINPSFLPIQPFPQAVYANNSLFSHTGCHGDVECLMMLEGGELMMATSAHRLSKHKRFKEMLPPNHRFPLIIDGETLVSERGQIKEKRPEVPVMIGRIIAITVSPLLLTHSN
;
A
#
# COMPACT_ATOMS: atom_id res chain seq x y z
N MET A 1 -20.17 -50.23 39.64
CA MET A 1 -20.00 -50.62 41.06
C MET A 1 -18.74 -49.94 41.58
N ALA A 2 -18.79 -49.35 42.77
CA ALA A 2 -17.58 -49.11 43.60
C ALA A 2 -17.26 -50.40 44.40
N PRO A 3 -16.09 -50.54 45.05
CA PRO A 3 -15.72 -49.79 46.27
C PRO A 3 -14.50 -48.86 46.06
N ASN A 4 -14.21 -47.80 46.84
CA ASN A 4 -14.38 -47.46 48.28
C ASN A 4 -13.31 -48.01 49.26
N VAL A 5 -13.16 -47.29 50.39
CA VAL A 5 -12.33 -47.52 51.60
C VAL A 5 -10.92 -46.86 51.52
N ILE A 6 -10.61 -45.70 52.16
CA ILE A 6 -10.55 -45.30 53.61
C ILE A 6 -9.22 -45.78 54.26
N ASN A 7 -8.37 -45.03 55.01
CA ASN A 7 -8.38 -43.68 55.63
C ASN A 7 -6.88 -43.15 55.75
N ARG A 8 -6.40 -42.12 56.49
CA ARG A 8 -6.88 -41.13 57.51
C ARG A 8 -5.95 -39.88 57.61
N GLU A 9 -6.35 -38.91 58.47
CA GLU A 9 -5.62 -37.97 59.39
C GLU A 9 -4.08 -38.12 59.64
N GLN A 10 -3.31 -37.14 60.17
CA GLN A 10 -3.51 -35.92 61.04
C GLN A 10 -2.44 -34.83 60.69
N SER A 11 -2.61 -33.50 60.85
CA SER A 11 -2.43 -32.61 62.04
C SER A 11 -1.00 -32.57 62.66
N ILE A 12 -0.41 -31.49 63.22
CA ILE A 12 -0.87 -30.12 63.59
C ILE A 12 0.37 -29.23 63.96
N ASP A 13 0.31 -27.88 63.85
CA ASP A 13 1.06 -26.79 64.57
C ASP A 13 2.62 -26.84 64.79
N SER A 14 3.36 -25.81 65.23
CA SER A 14 3.30 -24.32 65.22
C SER A 14 4.69 -23.73 65.62
N ASN A 15 4.92 -22.42 65.40
CA ASN A 15 5.92 -21.56 66.10
C ASN A 15 7.43 -21.92 65.97
N SER A 16 8.43 -21.10 66.34
CA SER A 16 8.58 -19.61 66.33
C SER A 16 10.07 -19.25 66.43
N ASP A 17 10.43 -18.00 66.11
CA ASP A 17 11.79 -17.43 65.96
C ASP A 17 12.90 -17.81 66.96
N THR A 18 14.16 -17.83 66.48
CA THR A 18 15.31 -17.10 67.10
C THR A 18 16.56 -16.99 66.20
N SER A 19 16.99 -15.75 65.92
CA SER A 19 18.37 -15.24 65.70
C SER A 19 19.54 -16.23 65.39
N SER A 20 20.23 -16.27 64.22
CA SER A 20 21.02 -15.24 63.45
C SER A 20 22.54 -15.19 63.78
N PRO A 21 23.47 -14.64 62.94
CA PRO A 21 23.45 -14.31 61.49
C PRO A 21 24.74 -14.75 60.71
N THR A 22 24.92 -14.21 59.49
CA THR A 22 26.05 -14.28 58.50
C THR A 22 25.87 -15.31 57.35
N GLU A 23 26.06 -14.99 56.07
CA GLU A 23 26.40 -13.71 55.42
C GLU A 23 25.90 -13.63 53.94
N GLN A 24 25.98 -12.42 53.34
CA GLN A 24 25.87 -12.07 51.90
C GLN A 24 24.52 -12.23 51.18
N GLU A 25 23.90 -11.08 50.88
CA GLU A 25 22.83 -10.92 49.88
C GLU A 25 23.31 -11.13 48.43
N LYS A 26 22.40 -11.56 47.53
CA LYS A 26 22.17 -10.83 46.26
C LYS A 26 20.89 -11.18 45.50
N SER A 27 20.09 -10.14 45.25
CA SER A 27 19.29 -9.87 44.04
C SER A 27 18.39 -10.97 43.45
N THR A 28 17.08 -10.87 43.71
CA THR A 28 16.03 -11.62 43.00
C THR A 28 15.93 -11.32 41.50
N ARG A 29 15.69 -12.34 40.67
CA ARG A 29 14.89 -12.24 39.42
C ARG A 29 14.01 -13.48 39.25
N LYS A 30 12.69 -13.28 39.12
CA LYS A 30 11.73 -14.32 38.67
C LYS A 30 11.66 -14.28 37.15
N HIS A 31 11.91 -15.41 36.49
CA HIS A 31 11.63 -15.55 35.06
C HIS A 31 10.14 -15.80 34.81
N HIS A 32 9.63 -15.34 33.66
CA HIS A 32 8.39 -15.81 33.07
C HIS A 32 8.69 -16.90 32.03
N ASN A 33 7.85 -17.93 31.96
CA ASN A 33 7.96 -18.97 30.93
C ASN A 33 7.37 -18.47 29.60
N PRO A 34 8.11 -18.54 28.48
CA PRO A 34 7.50 -18.49 27.15
C PRO A 34 6.81 -19.82 26.82
N MET A 35 5.84 -19.79 25.90
CA MET A 35 5.20 -21.02 25.38
C MET A 35 6.14 -21.80 24.45
N PRO A 36 6.00 -23.14 24.35
CA PRO A 36 6.82 -23.95 23.45
C PRO A 36 6.49 -23.66 21.98
N ILE A 37 7.53 -23.51 21.16
CA ILE A 37 7.42 -23.46 19.70
C ILE A 37 7.45 -24.90 19.18
N ILE A 38 6.41 -25.29 18.43
CA ILE A 38 6.39 -26.57 17.71
C ILE A 38 6.97 -26.34 16.32
N VAL A 39 8.03 -27.08 15.97
CA VAL A 39 8.61 -27.10 14.63
C VAL A 39 8.54 -28.53 14.09
N ILE A 40 8.02 -28.68 12.87
CA ILE A 40 8.01 -29.93 12.12
C ILE A 40 8.91 -29.71 10.91
N MET A 41 9.93 -30.56 10.73
CA MET A 41 10.76 -30.57 9.52
C MET A 41 10.73 -31.96 8.88
N ALA A 42 10.80 -31.99 7.55
CA ALA A 42 11.03 -33.19 6.77
C ALA A 42 12.56 -33.47 6.68
N PRO A 43 12.99 -34.71 6.39
CA PRO A 43 14.40 -35.09 6.53
C PRO A 43 15.23 -34.73 5.30
N ASP A 44 16.08 -33.71 5.43
CA ASP A 44 17.27 -33.49 4.60
C ASP A 44 18.43 -33.02 5.51
N ASN A 45 19.41 -33.89 5.74
CA ASN A 45 20.42 -33.75 6.81
C ASN A 45 21.59 -32.82 6.42
N ALA A 46 21.27 -31.61 5.94
CA ALA A 46 22.26 -30.69 5.40
C ALA A 46 22.95 -29.78 6.45
N PHE A 47 22.55 -29.84 7.73
CA PHE A 47 22.92 -28.84 8.75
C PHE A 47 23.35 -29.38 10.13
N ASP A 48 23.62 -30.69 10.24
CA ASP A 48 23.94 -31.36 11.52
C ASP A 48 25.16 -30.76 12.27
N HIS A 49 26.03 -30.06 11.54
CA HIS A 49 27.23 -29.37 12.02
C HIS A 49 26.97 -27.97 12.63
N LEU A 50 25.71 -27.54 12.79
CA LEU A 50 25.31 -26.29 13.46
C LEU A 50 24.65 -26.51 14.84
N LEU A 51 24.61 -27.75 15.33
CA LEU A 51 23.95 -28.11 16.59
C LEU A 51 24.95 -28.19 17.77
N PRO A 52 24.58 -27.75 18.99
CA PRO A 52 25.46 -27.83 20.16
C PRO A 52 25.84 -29.26 20.54
N GLU A 53 27.05 -29.42 21.10
CA GLU A 53 27.50 -30.67 21.71
C GLU A 53 26.52 -31.13 22.79
N GLY A 54 26.20 -32.43 22.80
CA GLY A 54 25.21 -33.04 23.70
C GLY A 54 23.78 -33.16 23.13
N THR A 55 23.53 -32.74 21.88
CA THR A 55 22.25 -32.98 21.20
C THR A 55 21.94 -34.48 21.09
N GLN A 56 20.90 -34.96 21.79
CA GLN A 56 20.50 -36.36 21.77
C GLN A 56 19.54 -36.68 20.62
N TYR A 57 19.97 -37.53 19.70
CA TYR A 57 19.15 -38.06 18.61
C TYR A 57 18.40 -39.31 19.07
N SER A 58 17.06 -39.26 19.12
CA SER A 58 16.23 -40.45 19.31
C SER A 58 15.94 -41.10 17.95
N SER A 59 16.75 -42.09 17.58
CA SER A 59 16.50 -42.92 16.40
C SER A 59 15.53 -44.05 16.72
N TYR A 60 14.46 -44.17 15.93
CA TYR A 60 13.57 -45.35 15.95
C TYR A 60 14.16 -46.45 15.06
N PRO A 61 14.63 -47.59 15.61
CA PRO A 61 15.18 -48.68 14.80
C PRO A 61 14.05 -49.41 14.08
N TYR A 62 13.90 -49.17 12.77
CA TYR A 62 13.11 -50.02 11.89
C TYR A 62 13.77 -51.39 11.72
N HIS A 63 13.49 -52.32 12.65
CA HIS A 63 13.89 -53.72 12.54
C HIS A 63 13.12 -54.39 11.38
N CYS A 64 13.74 -54.39 10.20
CA CYS A 64 13.28 -55.18 9.06
C CYS A 64 13.64 -56.66 9.24
N SER A 65 12.84 -57.38 10.03
CA SER A 65 12.93 -58.84 10.15
C SER A 65 12.09 -59.53 9.07
N GLN A 66 12.74 -60.11 8.06
CA GLN A 66 12.05 -61.04 7.17
C GLN A 66 11.70 -62.34 7.92
N GLN A 67 10.41 -62.59 8.18
CA GLN A 67 9.94 -63.95 8.49
C GLN A 67 8.53 -64.27 7.95
N ARG A 68 8.56 -65.07 6.89
CA ARG A 68 7.55 -66.05 6.42
C ARG A 68 6.10 -65.91 6.93
N TYR A 69 5.29 -65.28 6.09
CA TYR A 69 3.87 -65.52 5.85
C TYR A 69 3.32 -66.87 6.38
N TRP A 70 2.35 -66.79 7.31
CA TRP A 70 1.46 -67.90 7.68
C TRP A 70 0.00 -67.44 7.68
N ARG A 71 -0.89 -68.28 7.14
CA ARG A 71 -2.32 -67.97 6.96
C ARG A 71 -3.08 -68.05 8.28
N SER A 72 -3.86 -67.02 8.60
CA SER A 72 -4.95 -67.11 9.59
C SER A 72 -6.07 -66.10 9.29
N LYS A 73 -7.32 -66.47 9.61
CA LYS A 73 -8.55 -65.71 9.28
C LYS A 73 -8.65 -64.33 9.94
N LYS A 74 -7.72 -63.94 10.81
CA LYS A 74 -7.64 -62.61 11.44
C LYS A 74 -7.29 -61.49 10.45
N ALA A 75 -6.57 -61.80 9.36
CA ALA A 75 -6.12 -60.80 8.39
C ALA A 75 -7.28 -60.00 7.76
N THR A 76 -8.38 -60.68 7.40
CA THR A 76 -9.57 -60.04 6.82
C THR A 76 -10.23 -59.05 7.79
N PHE A 77 -10.23 -59.34 9.09
CA PHE A 77 -10.83 -58.47 10.11
C PHE A 77 -10.02 -57.17 10.29
N LEU A 78 -8.70 -57.27 10.35
CA LEU A 78 -7.81 -56.10 10.36
C LEU A 78 -7.90 -55.29 9.05
N PHE A 79 -8.01 -55.96 7.90
CA PHE A 79 -8.20 -55.30 6.60
C PHE A 79 -9.52 -54.51 6.55
N CYS A 80 -10.62 -55.07 7.05
CA CYS A 80 -11.89 -54.35 7.20
C CYS A 80 -11.77 -53.14 8.15
N ILE A 81 -11.06 -53.26 9.27
CA ILE A 81 -10.83 -52.12 10.19
C ILE A 81 -10.02 -51.01 9.50
N VAL A 82 -8.95 -51.36 8.78
CA VAL A 82 -8.15 -50.38 8.02
C VAL A 82 -8.99 -49.68 6.95
N ILE A 83 -9.83 -50.41 6.21
CA ILE A 83 -10.77 -49.81 5.25
C ILE A 83 -11.76 -48.88 5.96
N MET A 84 -12.36 -49.28 7.08
CA MET A 84 -13.29 -48.44 7.84
C MET A 84 -12.63 -47.16 8.36
N VAL A 85 -11.36 -47.22 8.81
CA VAL A 85 -10.59 -46.03 9.23
C VAL A 85 -10.27 -45.12 8.04
N LEU A 86 -9.85 -45.68 6.89
CA LEU A 86 -9.59 -44.90 5.68
C LEU A 86 -10.87 -44.24 5.14
N LEU A 87 -12.00 -44.93 5.16
CA LEU A 87 -13.31 -44.36 4.81
C LEU A 87 -13.74 -43.27 5.79
N ALA A 88 -13.53 -43.46 7.10
CA ALA A 88 -13.82 -42.42 8.10
C ALA A 88 -12.96 -41.16 7.87
N LEU A 89 -11.66 -41.32 7.62
CA LEU A 89 -10.75 -40.21 7.29
C LEU A 89 -11.15 -39.50 5.98
N PHE A 90 -11.57 -40.26 4.96
CA PHE A 90 -12.07 -39.72 3.69
C PHE A 90 -13.39 -38.94 3.87
N CYS A 91 -14.31 -39.43 4.71
CA CYS A 91 -15.50 -38.67 5.09
C CYS A 91 -15.14 -37.39 5.86
N ILE A 92 -14.16 -37.43 6.76
CA ILE A 92 -13.69 -36.25 7.50
C ILE A 92 -13.06 -35.22 6.55
N THR A 93 -12.26 -35.62 5.56
CA THR A 93 -11.69 -34.67 4.58
C THR A 93 -12.75 -34.10 3.62
N ILE A 94 -13.78 -34.87 3.24
CA ILE A 94 -14.94 -34.35 2.52
C ILE A 94 -15.71 -33.33 3.38
N ILE A 95 -15.96 -33.62 4.65
CA ILE A 95 -16.67 -32.70 5.56
C ILE A 95 -15.84 -31.41 5.76
N ALA A 96 -14.53 -31.52 5.96
CA ALA A 96 -13.65 -30.37 6.11
C ALA A 96 -13.61 -29.51 4.83
N THR A 97 -13.46 -30.14 3.65
CA THR A 97 -13.41 -29.40 2.38
C THR A 97 -14.76 -28.77 1.99
N THR A 98 -15.88 -29.44 2.26
CA THR A 98 -17.22 -28.83 2.02
C THR A 98 -17.49 -27.63 2.94
N ASN A 99 -17.05 -27.66 4.21
CA ASN A 99 -17.13 -26.50 5.10
C ASN A 99 -16.25 -25.33 4.60
N ILE A 100 -15.02 -25.61 4.15
CA ILE A 100 -14.13 -24.58 3.57
C ILE A 100 -14.76 -23.97 2.31
N VAL A 101 -15.30 -24.79 1.40
CA VAL A 101 -15.99 -24.32 0.19
C VAL A 101 -17.22 -23.47 0.56
N GLN A 102 -18.01 -23.86 1.56
CA GLN A 102 -19.15 -23.07 2.03
C GLN A 102 -18.71 -21.71 2.61
N GLN A 103 -17.64 -21.64 3.40
CA GLN A 103 -17.10 -20.38 3.91
C GLN A 103 -16.61 -19.46 2.77
N VAL A 104 -15.92 -20.01 1.76
CA VAL A 104 -15.48 -19.26 0.58
C VAL A 104 -16.68 -18.74 -0.22
N VAL A 105 -17.70 -19.58 -0.47
CA VAL A 105 -18.93 -19.18 -1.18
C VAL A 105 -19.71 -18.11 -0.40
N GLN A 106 -19.79 -18.19 0.93
CA GLN A 106 -20.41 -17.15 1.75
C GLN A 106 -19.63 -15.82 1.69
N SER A 107 -18.29 -15.87 1.70
CA SER A 107 -17.44 -14.66 1.64
C SER A 107 -17.58 -13.84 0.36
N GLY A 108 -18.04 -14.46 -0.74
CA GLY A 108 -18.29 -13.81 -2.03
C GLY A 108 -19.66 -13.14 -2.16
N HIS A 109 -20.60 -13.36 -1.22
CA HIS A 109 -21.92 -12.74 -1.25
C HIS A 109 -21.94 -11.44 -0.42
N PRO A 110 -22.55 -10.36 -0.93
CA PRO A 110 -22.68 -9.12 -0.18
C PRO A 110 -23.66 -9.29 1.00
N PRO A 111 -23.41 -8.67 2.16
CA PRO A 111 -24.28 -8.76 3.34
C PRO A 111 -25.60 -7.95 3.22
N GLY A 112 -25.88 -7.37 2.07
CA GLY A 112 -27.04 -6.51 1.81
C GLY A 112 -27.09 -6.03 0.36
N PRO A 113 -28.05 -5.15 0.01
CA PRO A 113 -28.09 -4.54 -1.32
C PRO A 113 -26.84 -3.72 -1.61
N GLN A 114 -26.43 -3.71 -2.88
CA GLN A 114 -25.27 -2.98 -3.38
C GLN A 114 -25.41 -1.46 -3.13
N PRO A 115 -24.53 -0.83 -2.34
CA PRO A 115 -24.71 0.54 -1.88
C PRO A 115 -24.62 1.54 -3.04
N LEU A 116 -25.62 2.40 -3.12
CA LEU A 116 -25.68 3.55 -4.01
C LEU A 116 -25.26 4.78 -3.21
N ILE A 117 -24.00 5.18 -3.33
CA ILE A 117 -23.44 6.28 -2.54
C ILE A 117 -23.73 7.58 -3.28
N GLN A 118 -24.45 8.50 -2.64
CA GLN A 118 -24.59 9.85 -3.17
C GLN A 118 -23.28 10.60 -2.93
N THR A 119 -22.68 11.09 -4.00
CA THR A 119 -21.59 12.06 -3.92
C THR A 119 -22.15 13.45 -4.12
N SER A 120 -21.35 14.47 -3.84
CA SER A 120 -21.64 15.85 -4.19
C SER A 120 -21.69 16.16 -5.71
N CYS A 121 -21.67 15.12 -6.55
CA CYS A 121 -21.92 15.16 -7.98
C CYS A 121 -22.99 14.17 -8.46
N GLY A 122 -23.74 13.57 -7.54
CA GLY A 122 -24.73 12.54 -7.83
C GLY A 122 -24.26 11.11 -7.52
N PRO A 123 -25.07 10.10 -7.87
CA PRO A 123 -24.92 8.74 -7.37
C PRO A 123 -23.76 7.97 -8.00
N VAL A 124 -22.95 7.30 -7.20
CA VAL A 124 -21.97 6.29 -7.63
C VAL A 124 -22.35 4.91 -7.13
N LYS A 125 -22.10 3.89 -7.94
CA LYS A 125 -22.35 2.49 -7.61
C LYS A 125 -21.11 1.64 -7.85
N GLY A 126 -20.47 1.23 -6.75
CA GLY A 126 -19.36 0.29 -6.74
C GLY A 126 -19.84 -1.16 -6.85
N GLU A 127 -19.03 -2.11 -6.42
CA GLU A 127 -19.37 -3.54 -6.33
C GLU A 127 -18.88 -4.18 -5.04
N TYR A 128 -19.24 -5.44 -4.81
CA TYR A 128 -18.70 -6.27 -3.74
C TYR A 128 -17.54 -7.12 -4.25
N GLN A 129 -16.37 -7.03 -3.60
CA GLN A 129 -15.20 -7.84 -3.93
C GLN A 129 -14.42 -8.17 -2.66
N ASP A 130 -14.06 -9.44 -2.49
CA ASP A 130 -13.16 -9.96 -1.44
C ASP A 130 -13.47 -9.42 -0.03
N GLY A 131 -14.72 -9.54 0.39
CA GLY A 131 -15.19 -9.06 1.70
C GLY A 131 -15.19 -7.54 1.86
N SER A 132 -15.26 -6.77 0.78
CA SER A 132 -15.18 -5.31 0.79
C SER A 132 -16.15 -4.70 -0.23
N TRP A 133 -16.64 -3.49 0.02
CA TRP A 133 -17.31 -2.68 -0.99
C TRP A 133 -16.25 -1.81 -1.70
N VAL A 134 -16.23 -1.86 -3.04
CA VAL A 134 -15.16 -1.25 -3.86
C VAL A 134 -15.78 -0.38 -4.95
N PHE A 135 -15.35 0.88 -5.00
CA PHE A 135 -15.73 1.87 -6.00
C PHE A 135 -14.48 2.27 -6.77
N ARG A 136 -14.50 2.11 -8.09
CA ARG A 136 -13.34 2.31 -8.97
C ARG A 136 -13.65 3.38 -10.01
N GLY A 137 -12.67 4.21 -10.34
CA GLY A 137 -12.82 5.22 -11.38
C GLY A 137 -13.86 6.30 -11.07
N ILE A 138 -13.90 6.81 -9.84
CA ILE A 138 -14.69 8.02 -9.55
C ILE A 138 -13.86 9.24 -10.00
N PRO A 139 -14.32 10.08 -10.94
CA PRO A 139 -13.60 11.29 -11.34
C PRO A 139 -13.69 12.35 -10.24
N TYR A 140 -12.56 12.99 -9.92
CA TYR A 140 -12.52 14.12 -8.97
C TYR A 140 -12.24 15.48 -9.64
N ALA A 141 -11.85 15.46 -10.92
CA ALA A 141 -11.54 16.64 -11.74
C ALA A 141 -11.98 16.44 -13.20
N MET A 142 -11.94 17.51 -14.01
CA MET A 142 -11.99 17.38 -15.47
C MET A 142 -10.71 16.69 -16.00
N PRO A 143 -10.79 15.91 -17.10
CA PRO A 143 -9.61 15.39 -17.77
C PRO A 143 -8.68 16.52 -18.24
N PRO A 144 -7.37 16.46 -17.93
CA PRO A 144 -6.39 17.48 -18.30
C PRO A 144 -5.91 17.32 -19.76
N ILE A 145 -6.83 17.09 -20.69
CA ILE A 145 -6.56 16.80 -22.12
C ILE A 145 -6.59 18.07 -22.99
N GLY A 146 -5.83 18.08 -24.09
CA GLY A 146 -5.84 19.17 -25.08
C GLY A 146 -5.58 20.53 -24.43
N HIS A 147 -6.47 21.51 -24.60
CA HIS A 147 -6.33 22.83 -23.96
C HIS A 147 -6.43 22.83 -22.41
N GLN A 148 -6.67 21.69 -21.76
CA GLN A 148 -6.59 21.53 -20.30
C GLN A 148 -5.25 20.89 -19.85
N ARG A 149 -4.40 20.46 -20.79
CA ARG A 149 -3.00 20.09 -20.54
C ARG A 149 -2.28 21.31 -19.94
N TRP A 150 -1.46 21.06 -18.92
CA TRP A 150 -0.74 22.09 -18.15
C TRP A 150 -1.59 23.26 -17.61
N LYS A 151 -2.87 22.99 -17.26
CA LYS A 151 -3.67 23.87 -16.41
C LYS A 151 -3.87 23.30 -14.99
N PRO A 152 -4.16 24.18 -14.00
CA PRO A 152 -4.69 23.75 -12.71
C PRO A 152 -5.93 22.86 -12.89
N PRO A 153 -6.06 21.77 -12.13
CA PRO A 153 -7.24 20.92 -12.20
C PRO A 153 -8.46 21.69 -11.67
N THR A 154 -9.60 21.51 -12.35
CA THR A 154 -10.86 22.15 -11.98
C THR A 154 -11.81 21.13 -11.37
N SER A 155 -12.47 21.50 -10.27
CA SER A 155 -13.57 20.70 -9.71
C SER A 155 -14.82 20.93 -10.56
N ASN A 156 -14.86 20.22 -11.68
CA ASN A 156 -15.99 20.13 -12.59
C ASN A 156 -16.04 18.66 -13.00
N GLN A 157 -17.03 17.94 -12.49
CA GLN A 157 -16.87 16.53 -12.17
C GLN A 157 -17.38 15.62 -13.31
N MET A 158 -16.92 15.88 -14.54
CA MET A 158 -17.00 15.03 -15.76
C MET A 158 -16.29 15.76 -16.91
N PRO A 159 -15.96 15.09 -18.03
CA PRO A 159 -15.31 15.73 -19.19
C PRO A 159 -16.09 16.89 -19.82
N ASN A 160 -17.43 16.88 -19.69
CA ASN A 160 -18.33 17.93 -20.17
C ASN A 160 -18.55 19.07 -19.15
N GLY A 161 -17.91 19.01 -17.99
CA GLY A 161 -18.03 20.00 -16.92
C GLY A 161 -19.35 20.03 -16.16
N ARG A 162 -20.20 18.99 -16.25
CA ARG A 162 -21.49 18.89 -15.54
C ARG A 162 -21.56 17.64 -14.67
N CYS A 163 -22.33 17.68 -13.58
CA CYS A 163 -22.55 16.50 -12.77
C CYS A 163 -23.53 15.50 -13.39
N TRP A 164 -23.46 14.25 -12.92
CA TRP A 164 -24.23 13.14 -13.47
C TRP A 164 -25.56 12.97 -12.72
N GLU A 165 -26.66 12.99 -13.47
CA GLU A 165 -28.00 12.70 -12.94
C GLU A 165 -28.26 11.19 -12.85
N GLU A 166 -27.76 10.43 -13.83
CA GLU A 166 -27.77 8.96 -13.84
C GLU A 166 -26.63 8.38 -12.99
N THR A 167 -26.76 7.12 -12.55
CA THR A 167 -25.76 6.48 -11.68
C THR A 167 -24.45 6.18 -12.40
N HIS A 168 -23.35 6.77 -11.93
CA HIS A 168 -22.00 6.41 -12.38
C HIS A 168 -21.61 5.03 -11.88
N MET A 169 -21.33 4.12 -12.82
CA MET A 169 -20.97 2.72 -12.54
C MET A 169 -19.47 2.62 -12.23
N ALA A 170 -19.14 2.83 -10.95
CA ALA A 170 -17.79 2.81 -10.41
C ALA A 170 -17.25 1.37 -10.22
N THR A 171 -17.31 0.53 -11.26
CA THR A 171 -16.92 -0.89 -11.20
C THR A 171 -15.62 -1.21 -11.94
N SER A 172 -15.15 -0.37 -12.87
CA SER A 172 -13.90 -0.58 -13.60
C SER A 172 -12.80 0.40 -13.16
N TYR A 173 -11.54 -0.06 -13.15
CA TYR A 173 -10.41 0.88 -13.07
C TYR A 173 -10.29 1.63 -14.40
N PRO A 174 -10.15 2.97 -14.38
CA PRO A 174 -9.89 3.78 -15.57
C PRO A 174 -8.41 3.66 -15.98
N SER A 175 -7.99 4.45 -16.97
CA SER A 175 -6.56 4.52 -17.30
C SER A 175 -5.76 5.18 -16.18
N VAL A 176 -4.54 4.69 -16.00
CA VAL A 176 -3.54 5.29 -15.08
C VAL A 176 -3.00 6.57 -15.71
N CYS A 177 -2.47 7.51 -14.92
CA CYS A 177 -1.78 8.65 -15.52
C CYS A 177 -0.53 8.18 -16.28
N PHE A 178 -0.23 8.83 -17.42
CA PHE A 178 0.92 8.47 -18.25
C PHE A 178 2.21 8.32 -17.41
N GLN A 179 2.85 7.16 -17.55
CA GLN A 179 4.06 6.76 -16.82
C GLN A 179 4.78 5.64 -17.58
N MET A 180 6.00 5.28 -17.17
CA MET A 180 6.65 4.08 -17.68
C MET A 180 6.07 2.81 -17.04
N ASP A 181 6.07 1.69 -17.77
CA ASP A 181 5.77 0.39 -17.18
C ASP A 181 6.85 -0.07 -16.18
N SER A 182 6.56 -1.12 -15.40
CA SER A 182 7.45 -1.61 -14.32
C SER A 182 8.85 -2.02 -14.81
N ASN A 183 8.99 -2.31 -16.10
CA ASN A 183 10.25 -2.69 -16.73
C ASN A 183 11.00 -1.48 -17.35
N HIS A 184 10.44 -0.27 -17.23
CA HIS A 184 10.84 0.95 -17.93
C HIS A 184 11.02 0.76 -19.44
N SER A 185 10.18 -0.09 -20.05
CA SER A 185 10.31 -0.58 -21.43
C SER A 185 9.36 0.11 -22.42
N LYS A 186 8.23 0.62 -21.92
CA LYS A 186 7.19 1.31 -22.69
C LYS A 186 6.44 2.31 -21.81
N VAL A 187 5.76 3.27 -22.42
CA VAL A 187 4.78 4.11 -21.73
C VAL A 187 3.43 3.39 -21.65
N ILE A 188 2.73 3.62 -20.54
CA ILE A 188 1.36 3.17 -20.27
C ILE A 188 0.54 4.34 -19.69
N GLY A 189 -0.79 4.29 -19.82
CA GLY A 189 -1.71 5.26 -19.22
C GLY A 189 -2.45 6.15 -20.22
N SER A 190 -2.92 7.29 -19.73
CA SER A 190 -3.61 8.35 -20.48
C SER A 190 -3.36 9.71 -19.82
N GLU A 191 -3.71 10.80 -20.51
CA GLU A 191 -3.94 12.10 -19.87
C GLU A 191 -5.28 12.14 -19.13
N ASP A 192 -6.31 11.45 -19.65
CA ASP A 192 -7.57 11.25 -18.95
C ASP A 192 -7.39 10.19 -17.85
N CYS A 193 -6.97 10.68 -16.67
CA CYS A 193 -6.53 9.83 -15.57
C CYS A 193 -6.86 10.35 -14.15
N LEU A 194 -7.52 11.51 -14.00
CA LEU A 194 -7.79 12.16 -12.71
C LEU A 194 -8.98 11.55 -11.95
N TYR A 195 -8.80 10.28 -11.59
CA TYR A 195 -9.76 9.44 -10.88
C TYR A 195 -9.19 8.98 -9.54
N LEU A 196 -10.11 8.62 -8.64
CA LEU A 196 -9.81 7.94 -7.39
C LEU A 196 -10.65 6.66 -7.25
N ASN A 197 -10.17 5.77 -6.38
CA ASN A 197 -10.84 4.51 -6.03
C ASN A 197 -11.04 4.48 -4.52
N VAL A 198 -12.16 3.94 -4.04
CA VAL A 198 -12.53 3.86 -2.62
C VAL A 198 -12.87 2.41 -2.25
N TRP A 199 -12.32 1.92 -1.14
CA TRP A 199 -12.68 0.65 -0.53
C TRP A 199 -13.21 0.91 0.88
N MET A 200 -14.40 0.40 1.19
CA MET A 200 -15.01 0.48 2.51
C MET A 200 -15.42 -0.92 3.02
N PRO A 201 -15.52 -1.15 4.35
CA PRO A 201 -15.75 -2.49 4.89
C PRO A 201 -17.10 -3.09 4.51
N HIS A 202 -17.17 -4.41 4.32
CA HIS A 202 -18.43 -5.12 4.06
C HIS A 202 -19.49 -4.85 5.14
N ASN A 203 -19.05 -4.70 6.40
CA ASN A 203 -19.88 -4.46 7.58
C ASN A 203 -20.22 -2.98 7.80
N TYR A 204 -20.17 -2.16 6.74
CA TYR A 204 -20.68 -0.78 6.72
C TYR A 204 -22.10 -0.69 7.27
N ASP A 205 -22.36 0.34 8.06
CA ASP A 205 -23.63 0.64 8.70
C ASP A 205 -23.62 2.13 9.06
N GLU A 206 -24.57 2.89 8.52
CA GLU A 206 -24.70 4.35 8.71
C GLU A 206 -24.86 4.75 10.18
N LYS A 207 -25.25 3.81 11.06
CA LYS A 207 -25.43 4.03 12.50
C LYS A 207 -24.14 3.88 13.31
N LYS A 208 -23.04 3.42 12.70
CA LYS A 208 -21.74 3.28 13.35
C LYS A 208 -20.91 4.57 13.23
N PRO A 209 -19.95 4.81 14.15
CA PRO A 209 -19.00 5.90 14.02
C PRO A 209 -18.25 5.86 12.68
N ARG A 210 -18.06 7.03 12.06
CA ARG A 210 -17.26 7.19 10.83
C ARG A 210 -15.82 6.74 11.07
N LEU A 211 -15.27 5.98 10.12
CA LEU A 211 -14.00 5.26 10.22
C LEU A 211 -12.79 6.13 9.83
N PRO A 212 -11.57 5.85 10.33
CA PRO A 212 -10.35 6.50 9.84
C PRO A 212 -10.17 6.31 8.33
N VAL A 213 -9.58 7.30 7.65
CA VAL A 213 -9.38 7.28 6.19
C VAL A 213 -7.89 7.22 5.88
N VAL A 214 -7.48 6.27 5.04
CA VAL A 214 -6.10 6.15 4.52
C VAL A 214 -6.11 6.50 3.04
N VAL A 215 -5.34 7.51 2.63
CA VAL A 215 -5.32 8.04 1.26
C VAL A 215 -3.95 7.80 0.63
N MET A 216 -3.86 6.83 -0.27
CA MET A 216 -2.64 6.50 -1.00
C MET A 216 -2.46 7.44 -2.20
N MET A 217 -1.36 8.19 -2.19
CA MET A 217 -0.86 8.91 -3.36
C MET A 217 -0.11 7.91 -4.25
N GLN A 218 -0.59 7.67 -5.47
CA GLN A 218 -0.04 6.63 -6.35
C GLN A 218 1.08 7.20 -7.25
N GLY A 219 2.33 6.95 -6.89
CA GLY A 219 3.49 7.35 -7.71
C GLY A 219 3.70 6.46 -8.95
N GLU A 220 4.72 6.79 -9.75
CA GLU A 220 5.12 5.97 -10.91
C GLU A 220 5.37 4.51 -10.48
N GLY A 221 4.72 3.57 -11.16
CA GLY A 221 4.77 2.13 -10.88
C GLY A 221 3.79 1.62 -9.81
N GLN A 222 3.05 2.48 -9.12
CA GLN A 222 2.19 2.12 -7.97
C GLN A 222 0.69 2.18 -8.26
N SER A 223 0.30 2.08 -9.53
CA SER A 223 -1.07 2.30 -10.00
C SER A 223 -1.96 1.06 -9.89
N PHE A 224 -3.27 1.25 -9.65
CA PHE A 224 -4.26 0.17 -9.72
C PHE A 224 -4.97 0.19 -11.08
N HIS A 225 -4.99 -0.95 -11.76
CA HIS A 225 -5.61 -1.16 -13.07
C HIS A 225 -6.24 -2.57 -13.14
N LYS A 226 -7.00 -2.84 -14.21
CA LYS A 226 -7.74 -4.11 -14.39
C LYS A 226 -6.86 -5.37 -14.30
N ASP A 227 -5.57 -5.26 -14.62
CA ASP A 227 -4.61 -6.38 -14.66
C ASP A 227 -3.69 -6.41 -13.42
N THR A 228 -3.93 -5.57 -12.41
CA THR A 228 -3.12 -5.57 -11.17
C THR A 228 -3.28 -6.91 -10.43
N PRO A 229 -2.19 -7.61 -10.05
CA PRO A 229 -2.29 -8.90 -9.38
C PRO A 229 -3.09 -8.86 -8.07
N GLN A 230 -3.89 -9.90 -7.82
CA GLN A 230 -4.74 -10.01 -6.62
C GLN A 230 -3.99 -9.95 -5.27
N LYS A 231 -2.67 -10.23 -5.27
CA LYS A 231 -1.80 -10.06 -4.10
C LYS A 231 -1.56 -8.60 -3.74
N SER A 232 -1.53 -7.70 -4.73
CA SER A 232 -1.32 -6.26 -4.51
C SER A 232 -2.47 -5.59 -3.74
N PHE A 233 -3.64 -6.24 -3.66
CA PHE A 233 -4.77 -5.77 -2.86
C PHE A 233 -4.80 -6.32 -1.42
N GLU A 234 -3.88 -7.23 -1.03
CA GLU A 234 -3.87 -7.84 0.31
C GLU A 234 -3.74 -6.80 1.44
N PHE A 235 -2.92 -5.76 1.25
CA PHE A 235 -2.75 -4.71 2.24
C PHE A 235 -4.00 -3.82 2.38
N ILE A 236 -4.72 -3.56 1.27
CA ILE A 236 -6.00 -2.84 1.29
C ILE A 236 -7.06 -3.69 2.03
N ARG A 237 -7.16 -4.99 1.73
CA ARG A 237 -8.05 -5.92 2.46
C ARG A 237 -7.72 -5.96 3.96
N HIS A 238 -6.45 -5.77 4.36
CA HIS A 238 -6.07 -5.62 5.76
C HIS A 238 -6.59 -4.30 6.37
N TYR A 239 -6.31 -3.15 5.75
CA TYR A 239 -6.80 -1.85 6.25
C TYR A 239 -8.32 -1.82 6.39
N VAL A 240 -9.02 -2.30 5.36
CA VAL A 240 -10.48 -2.27 5.29
C VAL A 240 -11.10 -3.25 6.31
N ASN A 241 -10.76 -4.53 6.25
CA ASN A 241 -11.48 -5.54 7.04
C ASN A 241 -10.88 -5.80 8.44
N LYS A 242 -9.58 -5.61 8.66
CA LYS A 242 -8.96 -5.83 9.98
C LYS A 242 -8.75 -4.54 10.77
N ALA A 243 -8.29 -3.47 10.14
CA ALA A 243 -8.11 -2.18 10.81
C ALA A 243 -9.38 -1.30 10.81
N GLN A 244 -10.45 -1.71 10.10
CA GLN A 244 -11.72 -0.99 10.00
C GLN A 244 -11.52 0.48 9.59
N ALA A 245 -10.81 0.68 8.48
CA ALA A 245 -10.59 1.98 7.84
C ALA A 245 -11.22 2.04 6.45
N VAL A 246 -11.54 3.24 5.97
CA VAL A 246 -11.80 3.47 4.55
C VAL A 246 -10.47 3.70 3.86
N PHE A 247 -10.20 2.98 2.77
CA PHE A 247 -9.00 3.16 1.96
C PHE A 247 -9.35 3.89 0.67
N VAL A 248 -8.53 4.86 0.28
CA VAL A 248 -8.68 5.62 -0.97
C VAL A 248 -7.35 5.57 -1.72
N SER A 249 -7.39 5.39 -3.04
CA SER A 249 -6.22 5.54 -3.90
C SER A 249 -6.46 6.67 -4.91
N VAL A 250 -5.44 7.49 -5.16
CA VAL A 250 -5.53 8.70 -5.98
C VAL A 250 -4.49 8.66 -7.10
N ASN A 251 -4.97 8.65 -8.35
CA ASN A 251 -4.15 9.01 -9.51
C ASN A 251 -3.98 10.53 -9.56
N TYR A 252 -2.79 11.02 -9.93
CA TYR A 252 -2.49 12.43 -10.18
C TYR A 252 -1.51 12.53 -11.35
N ARG A 253 -1.43 13.67 -12.06
CA ARG A 253 -0.51 13.80 -13.20
C ARG A 253 0.94 13.62 -12.76
N LEU A 254 1.68 12.82 -13.51
CA LEU A 254 3.08 12.48 -13.27
C LEU A 254 4.00 13.15 -14.32
N ASP A 255 5.29 13.22 -13.98
CA ASP A 255 6.38 13.71 -14.82
C ASP A 255 6.06 15.02 -15.58
N ILE A 256 6.47 15.16 -16.85
CA ILE A 256 6.25 16.38 -17.66
C ILE A 256 4.79 16.83 -17.71
N LEU A 257 3.82 15.93 -17.64
CA LEU A 257 2.39 16.28 -17.69
C LEU A 257 1.91 16.88 -16.36
N GLY A 258 2.49 16.46 -15.23
CA GLY A 258 2.19 16.99 -13.90
C GLY A 258 3.11 18.11 -13.42
N PHE A 259 4.33 18.19 -13.94
CA PHE A 259 5.44 18.90 -13.29
C PHE A 259 6.27 19.83 -14.21
N LEU A 260 5.75 20.21 -15.38
CA LEU A 260 6.44 21.13 -16.30
C LEU A 260 6.20 22.62 -15.94
N PRO A 261 7.19 23.36 -15.40
CA PRO A 261 7.19 24.82 -15.45
C PRO A 261 7.69 25.33 -16.80
N THR A 262 7.09 26.41 -17.29
CA THR A 262 7.59 27.20 -18.42
C THR A 262 7.22 28.68 -18.27
N ALA A 263 8.11 29.56 -18.74
CA ALA A 263 7.92 31.02 -18.74
C ALA A 263 7.28 31.55 -20.04
N GLN A 264 6.85 30.66 -20.94
CA GLN A 264 6.06 31.03 -22.12
C GLN A 264 4.57 30.92 -21.84
N ASN A 265 3.78 31.82 -22.42
CA ASN A 265 2.33 31.82 -22.30
C ASN A 265 1.75 30.73 -23.21
N LEU A 266 1.12 29.69 -22.65
CA LEU A 266 0.51 28.57 -23.41
C LEU A 266 -0.58 28.99 -24.41
N PHE A 267 -1.16 30.17 -24.23
CA PHE A 267 -2.35 30.64 -24.93
C PHE A 267 -2.07 31.99 -25.62
N GLY A 268 -0.88 32.10 -26.22
CA GLY A 268 -0.43 33.24 -27.02
C GLY A 268 -0.23 34.55 -26.25
N ARG A 269 -0.10 35.66 -27.00
CA ARG A 269 0.26 36.99 -26.49
C ARG A 269 -0.79 37.66 -25.58
N GLN A 270 -1.98 37.08 -25.40
CA GLN A 270 -3.05 37.67 -24.58
C GLN A 270 -3.25 37.00 -23.21
N SER A 271 -2.92 35.72 -23.03
CA SER A 271 -2.89 35.13 -21.69
C SER A 271 -1.67 35.63 -20.91
N ARG A 272 -1.83 35.79 -19.59
CA ARG A 272 -0.76 36.06 -18.62
C ARG A 272 -0.54 34.87 -17.67
N GLU A 273 -1.15 33.72 -17.96
CA GLU A 273 -1.04 32.52 -17.13
C GLU A 273 0.36 31.92 -17.28
N ILE A 274 1.19 32.13 -16.27
CA ILE A 274 2.49 31.47 -16.12
C ILE A 274 2.25 30.01 -15.76
N VAL A 275 2.90 29.10 -16.48
CA VAL A 275 2.83 27.67 -16.21
C VAL A 275 3.69 27.36 -14.99
N THR A 276 3.09 27.40 -13.79
CA THR A 276 3.84 27.23 -12.53
C THR A 276 4.40 25.82 -12.35
N GLY A 277 3.86 24.84 -13.06
CA GLY A 277 4.34 23.46 -13.05
C GLY A 277 3.86 22.61 -11.87
N ASN A 278 3.21 23.14 -10.83
CA ASN A 278 2.80 22.33 -9.67
C ASN A 278 1.54 21.44 -9.92
N PHE A 279 1.20 21.08 -11.15
CA PHE A 279 -0.12 20.53 -11.49
C PHE A 279 -0.42 19.18 -10.82
N GLY A 280 0.54 18.25 -10.75
CA GLY A 280 0.36 16.98 -10.04
C GLY A 280 0.20 17.15 -8.51
N LEU A 281 0.76 18.22 -7.94
CA LEU A 281 0.50 18.60 -6.54
C LEU A 281 -0.89 19.25 -6.38
N MET A 282 -1.32 20.08 -7.34
CA MET A 282 -2.68 20.64 -7.36
C MET A 282 -3.74 19.54 -7.52
N ASP A 283 -3.46 18.50 -8.30
CA ASP A 283 -4.32 17.32 -8.51
C ASP A 283 -4.56 16.61 -7.17
N GLN A 284 -3.50 16.31 -6.41
CA GLN A 284 -3.59 15.72 -5.07
C GLN A 284 -4.36 16.62 -4.09
N ILE A 285 -4.12 17.93 -4.11
CA ILE A 285 -4.87 18.90 -3.29
C ILE A 285 -6.36 18.90 -3.66
N LEU A 286 -6.70 18.73 -4.93
CA LEU A 286 -8.10 18.65 -5.37
C LEU A 286 -8.76 17.32 -4.99
N ALA A 287 -8.04 16.20 -5.12
CA ALA A 287 -8.50 14.90 -4.65
C ALA A 287 -8.73 14.90 -3.13
N LEU A 288 -7.85 15.53 -2.35
CA LEU A 288 -8.03 15.71 -0.91
C LEU A 288 -9.25 16.59 -0.58
N LYS A 289 -9.53 17.64 -1.37
CA LYS A 289 -10.77 18.43 -1.24
C LYS A 289 -12.03 17.62 -1.61
N TRP A 290 -11.94 16.73 -2.60
CA TRP A 290 -13.00 15.78 -2.90
C TRP A 290 -13.23 14.83 -1.71
N ILE A 291 -12.17 14.29 -1.11
CA ILE A 291 -12.27 13.39 0.06
C ILE A 291 -12.93 14.12 1.23
N GLN A 292 -12.49 15.35 1.56
CA GLN A 292 -13.12 16.19 2.59
C GLN A 292 -14.62 16.46 2.34
N LYS A 293 -15.07 16.51 1.08
CA LYS A 293 -16.46 16.81 0.70
C LYS A 293 -17.37 15.58 0.57
N ASN A 294 -16.83 14.38 0.39
CA ASN A 294 -17.61 13.19 0.01
C ASN A 294 -17.33 11.92 0.85
N ILE A 295 -16.24 11.84 1.63
CA ILE A 295 -15.83 10.54 2.20
C ILE A 295 -16.74 10.03 3.32
N GLU A 296 -17.56 10.89 3.92
CA GLU A 296 -18.56 10.51 4.93
C GLU A 296 -19.59 9.53 4.38
N ASP A 297 -20.04 9.72 3.14
CA ASP A 297 -21.05 8.85 2.53
C ASP A 297 -20.51 7.43 2.29
N PHE A 298 -19.18 7.29 2.11
CA PHE A 298 -18.45 6.02 2.09
C PHE A 298 -18.08 5.50 3.50
N GLY A 299 -18.60 6.12 4.57
CA GLY A 299 -18.34 5.75 5.96
C GLY A 299 -17.04 6.26 6.56
N GLY A 300 -16.26 7.06 5.83
CA GLY A 300 -15.01 7.63 6.29
C GLY A 300 -15.21 8.89 7.14
N ASN A 301 -14.22 9.21 7.96
CA ASN A 301 -14.20 10.39 8.81
C ASN A 301 -13.23 11.43 8.23
N TYR A 302 -13.76 12.54 7.71
CA TYR A 302 -12.96 13.60 7.10
C TYR A 302 -11.98 14.28 8.08
N SER A 303 -12.24 14.20 9.39
CA SER A 303 -11.32 14.69 10.44
C SER A 303 -10.23 13.68 10.84
N GLN A 304 -10.20 12.49 10.23
CA GLN A 304 -9.22 11.42 10.49
C GLN A 304 -8.58 10.89 9.20
N VAL A 305 -8.28 11.79 8.26
CA VAL A 305 -7.58 11.50 7.01
C VAL A 305 -6.06 11.40 7.25
N THR A 306 -5.49 10.27 6.82
CA THR A 306 -4.06 9.98 6.83
C THR A 306 -3.56 9.85 5.39
N VAL A 307 -2.65 10.73 4.97
CA VAL A 307 -2.01 10.62 3.64
C VAL A 307 -0.88 9.59 3.72
N TYR A 308 -0.86 8.64 2.79
CA TYR A 308 0.10 7.56 2.70
C TYR A 308 0.84 7.59 1.36
N GLY A 309 2.14 7.34 1.40
CA GLY A 309 2.96 7.11 0.23
C GLY A 309 4.10 6.14 0.53
N GLU A 310 4.47 5.36 -0.48
CA GLU A 310 5.64 4.47 -0.50
C GLU A 310 6.52 4.94 -1.67
N SER A 311 7.85 4.87 -1.60
CA SER A 311 8.76 5.14 -2.74
C SER A 311 8.36 6.37 -3.57
N SER A 312 7.94 6.19 -4.83
CA SER A 312 7.51 7.25 -5.75
C SER A 312 6.26 8.01 -5.28
N GLY A 313 5.32 7.35 -4.60
CA GLY A 313 4.17 8.00 -3.98
C GLY A 313 4.52 9.03 -2.88
N THR A 314 5.78 9.09 -2.46
CA THR A 314 6.27 10.10 -1.49
C THR A 314 6.78 11.39 -2.11
N GLU A 315 7.00 11.42 -3.42
CA GLU A 315 7.64 12.50 -4.19
C GLU A 315 7.12 13.90 -3.88
N THR A 316 5.80 14.04 -3.86
CA THR A 316 5.08 15.31 -3.67
C THR A 316 4.63 15.55 -2.23
N MET A 317 4.80 14.59 -1.32
CA MET A 317 4.24 14.66 0.04
C MET A 317 4.84 15.80 0.87
N LEU A 318 6.10 16.19 0.61
CA LEU A 318 6.69 17.40 1.20
C LEU A 318 5.98 18.68 0.72
N GLY A 319 5.51 18.70 -0.54
CA GLY A 319 4.66 19.77 -1.07
C GLY A 319 3.29 19.81 -0.37
N LEU A 320 2.67 18.65 -0.10
CA LEU A 320 1.43 18.57 0.67
C LEU A 320 1.60 19.06 2.13
N LEU A 321 2.75 18.83 2.76
CA LEU A 321 3.05 19.35 4.10
C LEU A 321 3.33 20.86 4.15
N THR A 322 3.73 21.47 3.03
CA THR A 322 4.19 22.88 2.97
C THR A 322 3.27 23.81 2.17
N SER A 323 2.28 23.26 1.45
CA SER A 323 1.30 24.04 0.71
C SER A 323 0.22 24.62 1.62
N PRO A 324 0.00 25.95 1.63
CA PRO A 324 -1.13 26.54 2.35
C PRO A 324 -2.49 26.07 1.79
N LYS A 325 -2.55 25.69 0.50
CA LYS A 325 -3.75 25.13 -0.14
C LYS A 325 -4.11 23.71 0.33
N ALA A 326 -3.21 23.04 1.06
CA ALA A 326 -3.38 21.69 1.59
C ALA A 326 -3.68 21.65 3.10
N GLN A 327 -3.55 22.78 3.82
CA GLN A 327 -3.76 22.83 5.28
C GLN A 327 -5.17 22.37 5.67
N GLY A 328 -5.26 21.56 6.72
CA GLY A 328 -6.52 21.02 7.23
C GLY A 328 -7.14 19.86 6.43
N LEU A 329 -6.71 19.61 5.19
CA LEU A 329 -7.28 18.55 4.34
C LEU A 329 -6.90 17.12 4.79
N PHE A 330 -5.89 17.01 5.65
CA PHE A 330 -5.45 15.76 6.27
C PHE A 330 -4.85 16.03 7.65
N GLN A 331 -4.88 15.04 8.53
CA GLN A 331 -4.47 15.19 9.93
C GLN A 331 -3.30 14.29 10.34
N ARG A 332 -2.87 13.36 9.48
CA ARG A 332 -1.68 12.50 9.67
C ARG A 332 -0.98 12.23 8.34
N MET A 333 0.31 11.91 8.38
CA MET A 333 1.07 11.49 7.21
C MET A 333 1.96 10.26 7.50
N LEU A 334 1.97 9.30 6.58
CA LEU A 334 2.81 8.09 6.63
C LEU A 334 3.66 8.00 5.35
N VAL A 335 4.98 8.05 5.52
CA VAL A 335 5.98 8.08 4.45
C VAL A 335 6.87 6.83 4.55
N ILE A 336 6.78 5.92 3.60
CA ILE A 336 7.62 4.71 3.55
C ILE A 336 8.62 4.81 2.38
N ASN A 337 9.89 4.48 2.61
CA ASN A 337 10.95 4.52 1.60
C ASN A 337 11.04 5.88 0.86
N PRO A 338 11.21 7.01 1.57
CA PRO A 338 11.09 8.36 0.99
C PRO A 338 11.98 8.63 -0.23
N SER A 339 11.38 9.26 -1.25
CA SER A 339 11.98 9.69 -2.51
C SER A 339 11.45 11.09 -2.90
N PHE A 340 11.71 12.09 -2.07
CA PHE A 340 11.15 13.44 -2.25
C PHE A 340 11.70 14.18 -3.48
N LEU A 341 10.82 14.92 -4.17
CA LEU A 341 11.24 15.88 -5.20
C LEU A 341 11.93 17.10 -4.56
N PRO A 342 12.97 17.66 -5.20
CA PRO A 342 13.56 18.92 -4.76
C PRO A 342 12.58 20.08 -5.00
N ILE A 343 12.48 21.01 -4.05
CA ILE A 343 11.73 22.26 -4.20
C ILE A 343 12.68 23.32 -4.77
N GLN A 344 12.32 23.96 -5.88
CA GLN A 344 13.17 24.92 -6.61
C GLN A 344 12.44 26.25 -6.90
N PRO A 345 13.15 27.40 -6.96
CA PRO A 345 12.59 28.65 -7.46
C PRO A 345 12.20 28.54 -8.95
N PHE A 346 11.04 29.09 -9.32
CA PHE A 346 10.51 29.01 -10.70
C PHE A 346 11.54 29.34 -11.81
N PRO A 347 12.34 30.43 -11.76
CA PRO A 347 13.29 30.75 -12.83
C PRO A 347 14.38 29.69 -13.03
N GLN A 348 14.80 29.02 -11.95
CA GLN A 348 15.83 27.98 -11.98
C GLN A 348 15.30 26.69 -12.62
N ALA A 349 14.03 26.35 -12.36
CA ALA A 349 13.39 25.18 -12.94
C ALA A 349 13.10 25.36 -14.44
N VAL A 350 12.62 26.54 -14.87
CA VAL A 350 12.46 26.83 -16.31
C VAL A 350 13.80 26.74 -17.06
N TYR A 351 14.89 27.25 -16.47
CA TYR A 351 16.21 27.12 -17.08
C TYR A 351 16.65 25.65 -17.24
N ALA A 352 16.40 24.80 -16.24
CA ALA A 352 16.73 23.37 -16.29
C ALA A 352 15.93 22.60 -17.36
N ASN A 353 14.70 23.02 -17.66
CA ASN A 353 13.85 22.38 -18.68
C ASN A 353 14.30 22.66 -20.12
N ASN A 354 15.04 23.75 -20.37
CA ASN A 354 15.44 24.13 -21.74
C ASN A 354 16.31 23.06 -22.43
N SER A 355 17.12 22.31 -21.68
CA SER A 355 17.88 21.15 -22.16
C SER A 355 17.07 19.86 -22.30
N LEU A 356 15.88 19.79 -21.71
CA LEU A 356 14.98 18.66 -21.84
C LEU A 356 14.14 18.77 -23.11
N PHE A 357 13.65 19.97 -23.44
CA PHE A 357 12.85 20.22 -24.65
C PHE A 357 13.56 19.86 -25.97
N SER A 358 14.90 19.87 -26.01
CA SER A 358 15.66 19.42 -27.19
C SER A 358 15.40 17.95 -27.57
N HIS A 359 15.00 17.11 -26.60
CA HIS A 359 14.67 15.70 -26.82
C HIS A 359 13.26 15.51 -27.41
N THR A 360 12.43 16.55 -27.40
CA THR A 360 11.06 16.54 -27.99
C THR A 360 11.01 17.08 -29.41
N GLY A 361 12.11 17.61 -29.95
CA GLY A 361 12.13 18.35 -31.22
C GLY A 361 11.51 19.76 -31.14
N CYS A 362 10.72 20.09 -30.11
CA CYS A 362 10.09 21.41 -29.97
C CYS A 362 11.05 22.54 -29.52
N HIS A 363 12.27 22.23 -29.10
CA HIS A 363 13.32 23.23 -28.74
C HIS A 363 12.92 24.31 -27.71
N GLY A 364 11.81 24.11 -26.98
CA GLY A 364 11.28 25.03 -25.98
C GLY A 364 10.05 25.81 -26.42
N ASP A 365 9.60 25.68 -27.67
CA ASP A 365 8.25 26.10 -28.07
C ASP A 365 7.20 25.21 -27.38
N VAL A 366 6.30 25.83 -26.61
CA VAL A 366 5.26 25.10 -25.89
C VAL A 366 3.98 24.92 -26.71
N GLU A 367 3.76 25.71 -27.77
CA GLU A 367 2.66 25.45 -28.72
C GLU A 367 2.94 24.14 -29.48
N CYS A 368 4.20 23.89 -29.87
CA CYS A 368 4.66 22.57 -30.33
C CYS A 368 4.43 21.44 -29.29
N LEU A 369 4.78 21.65 -28.02
CA LEU A 369 4.58 20.64 -26.96
C LEU A 369 3.09 20.34 -26.68
N MET A 370 2.19 21.30 -26.95
CA MET A 370 0.74 21.09 -26.88
C MET A 370 0.20 20.25 -28.05
N MET A 371 0.94 20.10 -29.14
CA MET A 371 0.55 19.28 -30.31
C MET A 371 1.02 17.82 -30.23
N LEU A 372 2.04 17.50 -29.43
CA LEU A 372 2.53 16.13 -29.23
C LEU A 372 1.53 15.26 -28.43
N GLU A 373 1.59 13.94 -28.56
CA GLU A 373 0.86 13.03 -27.68
C GLU A 373 1.50 12.96 -26.28
N GLY A 374 0.68 12.76 -25.24
CA GLY A 374 1.18 12.58 -23.86
C GLY A 374 2.15 11.40 -23.70
N GLY A 375 2.01 10.37 -24.55
CA GLY A 375 2.93 9.25 -24.62
C GLY A 375 4.31 9.59 -25.21
N GLU A 376 4.34 10.44 -26.24
CA GLU A 376 5.59 10.93 -26.85
C GLU A 376 6.36 11.83 -25.87
N LEU A 377 5.64 12.73 -25.19
CA LEU A 377 6.20 13.60 -24.15
C LEU A 377 6.86 12.77 -23.03
N MET A 378 6.19 11.72 -22.55
CA MET A 378 6.75 10.80 -21.55
C MET A 378 7.94 9.99 -22.08
N MET A 379 7.91 9.51 -23.33
CA MET A 379 9.04 8.81 -23.96
C MET A 379 10.27 9.72 -24.11
N ALA A 380 10.08 10.97 -24.54
CA ALA A 380 11.16 11.93 -24.74
C ALA A 380 11.88 12.28 -23.43
N THR A 381 11.14 12.47 -22.32
CA THR A 381 11.76 12.70 -21.01
C THR A 381 12.39 11.43 -20.43
N SER A 382 11.80 10.24 -20.69
CA SER A 382 12.40 8.96 -20.31
C SER A 382 13.73 8.70 -21.03
N ALA A 383 13.87 9.09 -22.30
CA ALA A 383 15.13 8.99 -23.04
C ALA A 383 16.25 9.86 -22.42
N HIS A 384 15.93 11.04 -21.89
CA HIS A 384 16.90 11.90 -21.20
C HIS A 384 17.56 11.21 -19.99
N ARG A 385 16.86 10.28 -19.31
CA ARG A 385 17.38 9.47 -18.18
C ARG A 385 18.59 8.60 -18.58
N LEU A 386 18.73 8.27 -19.87
CA LEU A 386 19.84 7.49 -20.42
C LEU A 386 21.05 8.34 -20.85
N SER A 387 20.90 9.67 -20.90
CA SER A 387 21.98 10.58 -21.30
C SER A 387 23.09 10.63 -20.23
N LYS A 388 24.35 10.41 -20.63
CA LYS A 388 25.49 10.26 -19.69
C LYS A 388 26.08 11.60 -19.18
N HIS A 389 25.33 12.69 -19.20
CA HIS A 389 25.85 14.02 -18.83
C HIS A 389 25.93 14.24 -17.31
N LYS A 390 27.14 14.08 -16.75
CA LYS A 390 27.46 14.24 -15.31
C LYS A 390 26.80 15.45 -14.65
N ARG A 391 26.84 16.64 -15.27
CA ARG A 391 26.30 17.89 -14.70
C ARG A 391 24.82 17.82 -14.29
N PHE A 392 23.98 17.02 -14.94
CA PHE A 392 22.57 16.92 -14.56
C PHE A 392 22.32 16.03 -13.34
N LYS A 393 23.22 15.07 -13.05
CA LYS A 393 23.15 14.25 -11.83
C LYS A 393 23.43 15.01 -10.53
N GLU A 394 23.92 16.24 -10.63
CA GLU A 394 24.29 17.10 -9.50
C GLU A 394 23.17 18.09 -9.11
N MET A 395 22.13 18.25 -9.94
CA MET A 395 21.06 19.25 -9.74
C MET A 395 19.68 18.64 -9.40
N LEU A 396 19.44 17.37 -9.74
CA LEU A 396 18.21 16.63 -9.42
C LEU A 396 18.56 15.23 -8.85
N PRO A 397 17.72 14.64 -7.98
CA PRO A 397 17.89 13.26 -7.54
C PRO A 397 17.97 12.30 -8.74
N PRO A 398 18.78 11.22 -8.68
CA PRO A 398 19.21 10.45 -9.85
C PRO A 398 18.12 9.67 -10.62
N ASN A 399 16.84 9.82 -10.26
CA ASN A 399 15.68 9.25 -10.95
C ASN A 399 14.64 10.28 -11.42
N HIS A 400 14.72 11.56 -11.01
CA HIS A 400 13.62 12.52 -11.18
C HIS A 400 13.92 13.68 -12.11
N ARG A 401 12.93 14.00 -12.93
CA ARG A 401 13.05 14.87 -14.12
C ARG A 401 12.61 16.32 -13.85
N PHE A 402 11.68 16.52 -12.91
CA PHE A 402 11.08 17.83 -12.62
C PHE A 402 11.04 18.12 -11.11
N PRO A 403 11.38 19.34 -10.67
CA PRO A 403 11.25 19.76 -9.28
C PRO A 403 9.82 20.21 -8.93
N LEU A 404 9.49 20.21 -7.63
CA LEU A 404 8.38 21.02 -7.11
C LEU A 404 8.76 22.50 -7.15
N ILE A 405 7.80 23.38 -7.44
CA ILE A 405 8.10 24.77 -7.81
C ILE A 405 7.63 25.74 -6.73
N ILE A 406 8.50 26.66 -6.31
CA ILE A 406 8.08 27.81 -5.52
C ILE A 406 7.41 28.82 -6.46
N ASP A 407 6.09 28.77 -6.51
CA ASP A 407 5.23 29.57 -7.40
C ASP A 407 4.53 30.73 -6.69
N GLY A 408 4.57 30.77 -5.36
CA GLY A 408 3.91 31.80 -4.55
C GLY A 408 2.41 31.57 -4.31
N GLU A 409 1.85 30.45 -4.77
CA GLU A 409 0.40 30.20 -4.72
C GLU A 409 0.07 28.76 -4.26
N THR A 410 0.77 27.76 -4.79
CA THR A 410 0.75 26.37 -4.32
C THR A 410 1.85 26.13 -3.30
N LEU A 411 3.05 26.69 -3.51
CA LEU A 411 4.19 26.63 -2.59
C LEU A 411 4.80 28.03 -2.45
N VAL A 412 4.86 28.53 -1.21
CA VAL A 412 5.22 29.92 -0.91
C VAL A 412 6.68 30.09 -0.48
N SER A 413 7.31 31.18 -0.95
CA SER A 413 8.70 31.54 -0.65
C SER A 413 8.85 32.26 0.69
N GLU A 414 8.56 31.61 1.81
CA GLU A 414 8.96 32.12 3.12
C GLU A 414 10.36 31.59 3.49
N ARG A 415 11.37 32.46 3.32
CA ARG A 415 12.77 32.18 3.70
C ARG A 415 12.83 31.66 5.15
N GLY A 416 13.26 30.42 5.33
CA GLY A 416 13.41 29.75 6.63
C GLY A 416 12.35 28.70 6.92
N GLN A 417 11.09 28.93 6.57
CA GLN A 417 9.98 28.16 7.18
C GLN A 417 9.91 26.68 6.82
N ILE A 418 10.35 26.23 5.64
CA ILE A 418 10.43 24.78 5.30
C ILE A 418 11.45 24.04 6.21
N LYS A 419 12.34 24.77 6.91
CA LYS A 419 13.25 24.22 7.93
C LYS A 419 12.83 24.55 9.37
N GLU A 420 12.04 25.60 9.59
CA GLU A 420 11.78 26.16 10.93
C GLU A 420 10.35 25.95 11.44
N LYS A 421 9.33 25.93 10.56
CA LYS A 421 8.00 25.45 10.95
C LYS A 421 8.00 23.93 10.93
N ARG A 422 7.89 23.31 12.10
CA ARG A 422 7.46 21.90 12.20
C ARG A 422 6.06 21.79 11.57
N PRO A 423 5.77 20.76 10.76
CA PRO A 423 4.40 20.53 10.31
C PRO A 423 3.50 20.28 11.52
N GLU A 424 2.33 20.92 11.54
CA GLU A 424 1.29 20.69 12.55
C GLU A 424 0.72 19.26 12.48
N VAL A 425 0.84 18.64 11.30
CA VAL A 425 0.48 17.24 11.03
C VAL A 425 1.56 16.28 11.55
N PRO A 426 1.22 15.31 12.43
CA PRO A 426 2.12 14.22 12.78
C PRO A 426 2.53 13.39 11.56
N VAL A 427 3.84 13.29 11.33
CA VAL A 427 4.46 12.51 10.25
C VAL A 427 5.18 11.29 10.82
N MET A 428 4.85 10.10 10.33
CA MET A 428 5.61 8.88 10.55
C MET A 428 6.45 8.59 9.30
N ILE A 429 7.75 8.38 9.46
CA ILE A 429 8.68 8.06 8.36
C ILE A 429 9.32 6.70 8.63
N GLY A 430 9.21 5.79 7.67
CA GLY A 430 9.80 4.45 7.70
C GLY A 430 10.69 4.17 6.49
N ARG A 431 11.61 3.23 6.63
CA ARG A 431 12.44 2.73 5.53
C ARG A 431 12.66 1.23 5.70
N ILE A 432 12.47 0.47 4.62
CA ILE A 432 12.81 -0.95 4.57
C ILE A 432 14.33 -1.05 4.54
N ILE A 433 14.92 -1.52 5.63
CA ILE A 433 16.32 -1.95 5.65
C ILE A 433 16.36 -3.35 5.04
N ALA A 434 16.62 -3.41 3.73
CA ALA A 434 16.96 -4.66 3.08
C ALA A 434 18.30 -5.15 3.63
N ILE A 435 18.26 -6.10 4.56
CA ILE A 435 19.46 -6.86 4.95
C ILE A 435 19.80 -7.77 3.77
N THR A 436 20.58 -7.26 2.83
CA THR A 436 21.21 -8.06 1.79
C THR A 436 22.21 -9.00 2.45
N VAL A 437 21.75 -10.21 2.79
CA VAL A 437 22.64 -11.32 3.13
C VAL A 437 23.49 -11.59 1.90
N SER A 438 24.72 -11.08 1.91
CA SER A 438 25.61 -11.17 0.76
C SER A 438 26.01 -12.63 0.53
N PRO A 439 25.83 -13.20 -0.67
CA PRO A 439 26.21 -14.59 -0.96
C PRO A 439 27.72 -14.87 -0.76
N LEU A 440 28.54 -13.81 -0.73
CA LEU A 440 30.00 -13.81 -0.60
C LEU A 440 30.56 -14.32 0.75
N LEU A 441 29.73 -14.89 1.64
CA LEU A 441 30.17 -15.54 2.88
C LEU A 441 29.93 -17.06 2.91
N LEU A 442 29.43 -17.67 1.83
CA LEU A 442 29.31 -19.13 1.69
C LEU A 442 30.42 -19.77 0.83
N THR A 443 31.56 -19.10 0.70
CA THR A 443 32.77 -19.65 0.07
C THR A 443 34.01 -19.31 0.89
N HIS A 444 34.30 -20.10 1.95
CA HIS A 444 35.65 -20.55 2.33
C HIS A 444 35.68 -21.31 3.68
N SER A 445 35.55 -22.64 3.62
CA SER A 445 36.28 -23.58 4.49
C SER A 445 36.23 -24.97 3.87
N ASN A 446 37.40 -25.46 3.43
CA ASN A 446 37.65 -26.90 3.26
C ASN A 446 38.17 -27.47 4.59
#